data_AF-A0A178Z672-F1
#
_entry.id   AF-A0A178Z672-F1
#
_cell.length_a   1.000
_cell.length_b   1.000
_cell.length_c   1.000
_cell.angle_alpha   90.00
_cell.angle_beta   90.00
_cell.angle_gamma   90.00
#
_symmetry.space_group_name_H-M   'P 1'
#
loop_
_entity.id
_entity.type
_entity.pdbx_description
1 polymer ?
#
loop_
_entity_poly.entity_id
_entity_poly.type
_entity_poly.pdbx_seq_one_letter_code
_entity_poly.pdbx_strand_id
1 'polypeptide(L)'
;MSSSLARVVLSFLTLTLLGIVPTEAILVNTPLEALPRMQQSFTDGVALATFASFVVDSCDDVYLRYFPASDVDFVRRIFRRVANLPVDAVLTMNQLPTVLQQRATIGVDPRLFNLMISYGNYPGIREQVCGIPNDDTNAAFTSADGGGPLITMCASAFEMYPDEDEIMNPPFWALNAQGNLLPGYGCDGLGDHDSDLMWFPGAVLMHEIMHFSDLFDDLPNWFAWTYPSNGVNGIGDYDGTSPREGYGPFYSRVLNLLSSLEPQKYRPHEAINNADSYASYALSVWWRWKCQREFGPSVTKADSYNRETPPRPSP
;
A
#
# COMPACT_ATOMS: atom_id res chain seq x y z
N MET A 1 -45.80 -12.51 -33.25
CA MET A 1 -44.67 -11.99 -34.05
C MET A 1 -44.32 -10.61 -33.52
N SER A 2 -43.08 -10.44 -33.04
CA SER A 2 -42.30 -9.20 -32.85
C SER A 2 -42.90 -8.10 -31.96
N SER A 3 -42.38 -7.75 -30.77
CA SER A 3 -41.07 -7.12 -30.48
C SER A 3 -40.84 -5.90 -31.40
N SER A 4 -40.60 -4.67 -30.95
CA SER A 4 -39.72 -4.22 -29.86
C SER A 4 -39.98 -2.73 -29.62
N LEU A 5 -39.84 -2.25 -28.37
CA LEU A 5 -39.49 -0.90 -27.89
C LEU A 5 -40.21 -0.56 -26.58
N ALA A 6 -40.12 -1.45 -25.60
CA ALA A 6 -40.26 -1.04 -24.21
C ALA A 6 -38.91 -0.50 -23.76
N ARG A 7 -38.92 0.79 -23.46
CA ARG A 7 -37.83 1.58 -22.90
C ARG A 7 -37.15 0.79 -21.78
N VAL A 8 -35.84 0.65 -21.91
CA VAL A 8 -34.93 0.06 -20.92
C VAL A 8 -35.19 0.75 -19.59
N VAL A 9 -35.79 -0.03 -18.70
CA VAL A 9 -36.02 0.28 -17.30
C VAL A 9 -34.66 0.42 -16.64
N LEU A 10 -34.40 1.63 -16.12
CA LEU A 10 -33.77 1.87 -14.82
C LEU A 10 -32.69 0.83 -14.45
N SER A 11 -31.45 1.09 -14.87
CA SER A 11 -30.26 0.47 -14.29
C SER A 11 -30.05 0.98 -12.85
N PHE A 12 -30.97 0.61 -11.95
CA PHE A 12 -30.68 0.50 -10.52
C PHE A 12 -30.10 -0.89 -10.29
N LEU A 13 -28.83 -1.06 -10.67
CA LEU A 13 -27.94 -1.89 -9.89
C LEU A 13 -26.86 -0.94 -9.41
N THR A 14 -27.05 -0.44 -8.20
CA THR A 14 -25.96 -0.06 -7.32
C THR A 14 -24.84 -1.07 -7.50
N LEU A 15 -23.73 -0.59 -8.06
CA LEU A 15 -22.45 -1.28 -8.08
C LEU A 15 -22.15 -1.63 -6.63
N THR A 16 -22.50 -2.83 -6.18
CA THR A 16 -21.93 -3.39 -4.97
C THR A 16 -20.44 -3.42 -5.24
N LEU A 17 -19.75 -2.49 -4.59
CA LEU A 17 -18.31 -2.43 -4.42
C LEU A 17 -17.78 -3.85 -4.37
N LEU A 18 -16.82 -4.12 -5.26
CA LEU A 18 -16.06 -5.36 -5.43
C LEU A 18 -16.06 -6.19 -4.14
N GLY A 19 -16.97 -7.15 -4.05
CA GLY A 19 -16.96 -8.16 -3.00
C GLY A 19 -15.77 -9.08 -3.26
N ILE A 20 -14.58 -8.61 -2.88
CA ILE A 20 -13.36 -9.42 -2.90
C ILE A 20 -13.56 -10.45 -1.79
N VAL A 21 -13.81 -11.70 -2.20
CA VAL A 21 -13.81 -12.84 -1.27
C VAL A 21 -12.40 -12.91 -0.66
N PRO A 22 -12.26 -13.12 0.66
CA PRO A 22 -10.96 -13.03 1.32
C PRO A 22 -9.96 -13.97 0.65
N THR A 23 -8.90 -13.39 0.09
CA THR A 23 -7.65 -14.12 -0.12
C THR A 23 -7.10 -14.43 1.26
N GLU A 24 -7.24 -15.67 1.72
CA GLU A 24 -6.78 -16.07 3.05
C GLU A 24 -5.24 -16.04 3.07
N ALA A 25 -4.66 -14.94 3.57
CA ALA A 25 -3.28 -14.93 4.04
C ALA A 25 -3.14 -15.85 5.26
N ILE A 26 -1.90 -16.28 5.55
CA ILE A 26 -1.62 -16.97 6.81
C ILE A 26 -1.56 -15.92 7.93
N LEU A 27 -2.74 -15.58 8.46
CA LEU A 27 -2.88 -14.74 9.64
C LEU A 27 -2.59 -15.59 10.88
N VAL A 28 -1.58 -15.20 11.65
CA VAL A 28 -1.18 -15.86 12.89
C VAL A 28 -1.38 -14.92 14.07
N ASN A 29 -1.50 -15.47 15.28
CA ASN A 29 -1.55 -14.69 16.52
C ASN A 29 -2.55 -13.50 16.48
N THR A 30 -3.67 -13.67 15.76
CA THR A 30 -4.64 -12.60 15.54
C THR A 30 -5.86 -12.79 16.44
N PRO A 31 -6.13 -11.86 17.39
CA PRO A 31 -7.34 -11.89 18.20
C PRO A 31 -8.60 -11.86 17.33
N LEU A 32 -9.70 -12.47 17.78
CA LEU A 32 -10.94 -12.56 17.01
C LEU A 32 -11.51 -11.19 16.65
N GLU A 33 -11.33 -10.21 17.52
CA GLU A 33 -11.73 -8.82 17.34
C GLU A 33 -10.91 -8.07 16.27
N ALA A 34 -9.65 -8.45 16.06
CA ALA A 34 -8.76 -7.84 15.06
C ALA A 34 -8.85 -8.54 13.70
N LEU A 35 -9.32 -9.80 13.67
CA LEU A 35 -9.33 -10.64 12.48
C LEU A 35 -10.00 -9.99 11.26
N PRO A 36 -11.19 -9.36 11.35
CA PRO A 36 -11.83 -8.75 10.18
C PRO A 36 -10.99 -7.60 9.59
N ARG A 37 -10.41 -6.73 10.44
CA ARG A 37 -9.58 -5.61 9.97
C ARG A 37 -8.24 -6.07 9.41
N MET A 38 -7.65 -7.13 9.97
CA MET A 38 -6.46 -7.77 9.40
C MET A 38 -6.73 -8.36 8.02
N GLN A 39 -7.86 -9.08 7.86
CA GLN A 39 -8.29 -9.64 6.57
C GLN A 39 -8.56 -8.53 5.54
N GLN A 40 -9.23 -7.46 5.95
CA GLN A 40 -9.49 -6.30 5.11
C GLN A 40 -8.19 -5.62 4.69
N SER A 41 -7.24 -5.41 5.62
CA SER A 41 -5.94 -4.80 5.32
C SER A 41 -5.15 -5.60 4.30
N PHE A 42 -5.10 -6.93 4.45
CA PHE A 42 -4.46 -7.78 3.46
C PHE A 42 -5.14 -7.65 2.09
N THR A 43 -6.47 -7.71 2.07
CA THR A 43 -7.26 -7.57 0.84
C THR A 43 -7.00 -6.23 0.15
N ASP A 44 -6.99 -5.13 0.91
CA ASP A 44 -6.79 -3.78 0.40
C ASP A 44 -5.37 -3.54 -0.10
N GLY A 45 -4.35 -3.97 0.64
CA GLY A 45 -2.95 -3.84 0.21
C GLY A 45 -2.67 -4.59 -1.08
N VAL A 46 -3.29 -5.75 -1.21
CA VAL A 46 -3.17 -6.59 -2.39
C VAL A 46 -4.03 -6.06 -3.55
N ALA A 47 -5.16 -5.40 -3.29
CA ALA A 47 -5.93 -4.66 -4.28
C ALA A 47 -5.19 -3.41 -4.78
N LEU A 48 -4.51 -2.67 -3.89
CA LEU A 48 -3.63 -1.55 -4.22
C LEU A 48 -2.53 -1.99 -5.19
N ALA A 49 -1.78 -3.04 -4.84
CA ALA A 49 -0.73 -3.56 -5.71
C ALA A 49 -1.28 -4.03 -7.06
N THR A 50 -2.46 -4.67 -7.06
CA THR A 50 -3.15 -5.07 -8.29
C THR A 50 -3.43 -3.85 -9.16
N PHE A 51 -4.09 -2.83 -8.61
CA PHE A 51 -4.43 -1.62 -9.37
C PHE A 51 -3.18 -0.91 -9.90
N ALA A 52 -2.18 -0.69 -9.03
CA ALA A 52 -0.89 -0.10 -9.39
C ALA A 52 -0.26 -0.84 -10.59
N SER A 53 -0.26 -2.18 -10.58
CA SER A 53 0.32 -2.97 -11.68
C SER A 53 -0.34 -2.77 -13.06
N PHE A 54 -1.58 -2.30 -13.11
CA PHE A 54 -2.31 -2.00 -14.35
C PHE A 54 -2.05 -0.59 -14.85
N VAL A 55 -1.84 0.37 -13.94
CA VAL A 55 -1.74 1.79 -14.27
C VAL A 55 -0.29 2.30 -14.34
N VAL A 56 0.71 1.50 -13.94
CA VAL A 56 2.12 1.84 -14.08
C VAL A 56 2.49 2.18 -15.52
N ASP A 57 2.85 3.45 -15.72
CA ASP A 57 3.27 4.06 -16.98
C ASP A 57 4.46 4.99 -16.71
N SER A 58 5.53 4.85 -17.50
CA SER A 58 6.75 5.66 -17.38
C SER A 58 6.54 7.13 -17.73
N CYS A 59 5.41 7.48 -18.35
CA CYS A 59 5.04 8.84 -18.72
C CYS A 59 4.01 9.47 -17.78
N ASP A 60 3.50 8.72 -16.79
CA ASP A 60 2.54 9.26 -15.82
C ASP A 60 3.28 10.17 -14.82
N ASP A 61 2.77 11.39 -14.65
CA ASP A 61 3.30 12.36 -13.70
C ASP A 61 3.27 11.83 -12.26
N VAL A 62 2.34 10.94 -11.91
CA VAL A 62 2.31 10.30 -10.59
C VAL A 62 3.45 9.29 -10.45
N TYR A 63 3.72 8.49 -11.48
CA TYR A 63 4.83 7.53 -11.47
C TYR A 63 6.18 8.26 -11.31
N LEU A 64 6.37 9.31 -12.10
CA LEU A 64 7.61 10.10 -12.12
C LEU A 64 7.89 10.87 -10.81
N ARG A 65 6.92 10.98 -9.89
CA ARG A 65 7.18 11.47 -8.53
C ARG A 65 8.03 10.48 -7.76
N TYR A 66 7.75 9.19 -7.87
CA TYR A 66 8.28 8.17 -6.96
C TYR A 66 9.32 7.27 -7.58
N PHE A 67 9.40 7.20 -8.92
CA PHE A 67 10.35 6.33 -9.61
C PHE A 67 10.90 6.99 -10.89
N PRO A 68 12.10 6.62 -11.34
CA PRO A 68 12.62 7.05 -12.62
C PRO A 68 11.94 6.27 -13.76
N ALA A 69 11.73 6.94 -14.90
CA ALA A 69 11.08 6.35 -16.08
C ALA A 69 11.71 5.01 -16.54
N SER A 70 13.02 4.84 -16.34
CA SER A 70 13.77 3.64 -16.70
C SER A 70 13.37 2.39 -15.93
N ASP A 71 12.77 2.55 -14.74
CA ASP A 71 12.56 1.45 -13.81
C ASP A 71 11.13 0.89 -13.89
N VAL A 72 10.32 1.39 -14.85
CA VAL A 72 8.89 1.12 -14.98
C VAL A 72 8.57 -0.37 -15.05
N ASP A 73 9.36 -1.15 -15.77
CA ASP A 73 9.14 -2.58 -15.93
C ASP A 73 9.46 -3.34 -14.64
N PHE A 74 10.47 -2.91 -13.89
CA PHE A 74 10.81 -3.52 -12.61
C PHE A 74 9.74 -3.20 -11.57
N VAL A 75 9.34 -1.93 -11.43
CA VAL A 75 8.27 -1.51 -10.52
C VAL A 75 6.96 -2.25 -10.85
N ARG A 76 6.61 -2.39 -12.14
CA ARG A 76 5.43 -3.16 -12.57
C ARG A 76 5.52 -4.63 -12.13
N ARG A 77 6.68 -5.27 -12.28
CA ARG A 77 6.89 -6.68 -11.86
C ARG A 77 6.79 -6.85 -10.35
N ILE A 78 7.31 -5.91 -9.56
CA ILE A 78 7.15 -5.88 -8.10
C ILE A 78 5.66 -5.86 -7.74
N PHE A 79 4.89 -4.90 -8.27
CA PHE A 79 3.45 -4.84 -8.00
C PHE A 79 2.70 -6.09 -8.46
N ARG A 80 3.06 -6.66 -9.62
CA ARG A 80 2.45 -7.92 -10.09
C ARG A 80 2.74 -9.09 -9.18
N ARG A 81 3.96 -9.17 -8.63
CA ARG A 81 4.33 -10.21 -7.69
C ARG A 81 3.49 -10.14 -6.43
N VAL A 82 3.33 -8.95 -5.84
CA VAL A 82 2.42 -8.74 -4.69
C VAL A 82 0.97 -9.05 -5.05
N ALA A 83 0.53 -8.66 -6.25
CA ALA A 83 -0.79 -8.97 -6.77
C ALA A 83 -0.99 -10.47 -7.13
N ASN A 84 0.02 -11.33 -7.00
CA ASN A 84 -0.01 -12.71 -7.46
C ASN A 84 -0.42 -12.84 -8.94
N LEU A 85 0.17 -12.01 -9.80
CA LEU A 85 -0.03 -12.00 -11.25
C LEU A 85 1.26 -12.42 -11.96
N PRO A 86 1.18 -13.06 -13.15
CA PRO A 86 2.37 -13.35 -13.94
C PRO A 86 3.15 -12.08 -14.22
N VAL A 87 4.45 -12.09 -13.90
CA VAL A 87 5.30 -10.89 -13.91
C VAL A 87 5.41 -10.25 -15.30
N ASP A 88 5.29 -11.03 -16.37
CA ASP A 88 5.36 -10.58 -17.77
C ASP A 88 3.99 -10.53 -18.48
N ALA A 89 2.86 -10.61 -17.74
CA ALA A 89 1.54 -10.47 -18.34
C ALA A 89 1.37 -9.12 -19.08
N VAL A 90 0.52 -9.04 -20.08
CA VAL A 90 0.07 -7.74 -20.61
C VAL A 90 -1.35 -7.55 -20.13
N LEU A 91 -1.56 -6.55 -19.28
CA LEU A 91 -2.84 -6.29 -18.60
C LEU A 91 -3.35 -4.91 -18.98
N THR A 92 -4.65 -4.80 -19.16
CA THR A 92 -5.34 -3.56 -19.54
C THR A 92 -6.47 -3.26 -18.56
N MET A 93 -6.77 -1.98 -18.33
CA MET A 93 -7.73 -1.55 -17.29
C MET A 93 -9.13 -2.18 -17.38
N ASN A 94 -9.59 -2.55 -18.58
CA ASN A 94 -10.86 -3.26 -18.76
C ASN A 94 -10.86 -4.69 -18.18
N GLN A 95 -9.70 -5.30 -17.93
CA GLN A 95 -9.56 -6.62 -17.31
C GLN A 95 -9.53 -6.55 -15.78
N LEU A 96 -9.35 -5.37 -15.18
CA LEU A 96 -9.22 -5.20 -13.74
C LEU A 96 -10.37 -5.85 -12.95
N PRO A 97 -11.67 -5.65 -13.29
CA PRO A 97 -12.76 -6.29 -12.55
C PRO A 97 -12.68 -7.82 -12.57
N THR A 98 -12.33 -8.40 -13.72
CA THR A 98 -12.16 -9.84 -13.89
C THR A 98 -10.98 -10.36 -13.08
N VAL A 99 -9.84 -9.65 -13.09
CA VAL A 99 -8.66 -10.04 -12.33
C VAL A 99 -8.93 -9.98 -10.83
N LEU A 100 -9.55 -8.90 -10.33
CA LEU A 100 -9.93 -8.81 -8.92
C LEU A 100 -10.86 -9.96 -8.50
N GLN A 101 -11.79 -10.37 -9.36
CA GLN A 101 -12.67 -11.51 -9.10
C GLN A 101 -11.95 -12.87 -9.17
N GLN A 102 -11.06 -13.07 -10.14
CA GLN A 102 -10.33 -14.34 -10.35
C GLN A 102 -9.32 -14.63 -9.23
N ARG A 103 -8.75 -13.59 -8.63
CA ARG A 103 -7.77 -13.74 -7.53
C ARG A 103 -8.34 -14.48 -6.34
N ALA A 104 -9.63 -14.29 -6.04
CA ALA A 104 -10.35 -15.07 -5.04
C ALA A 104 -10.39 -16.58 -5.33
N THR A 105 -10.22 -16.98 -6.59
CA THR A 105 -10.32 -18.39 -7.03
C THR A 105 -8.94 -19.06 -7.16
N ILE A 106 -7.91 -18.31 -7.56
CA ILE A 106 -6.57 -18.83 -7.86
C ILE A 106 -5.75 -19.05 -6.58
N GLY A 107 -6.11 -18.37 -5.48
CA GLY A 107 -5.33 -18.38 -4.25
C GLY A 107 -4.12 -17.44 -4.31
N VAL A 108 -3.21 -17.57 -3.37
CA VAL A 108 -2.04 -16.69 -3.18
C VAL A 108 -0.77 -17.38 -3.71
N ASP A 109 0.24 -16.62 -4.16
CA ASP A 109 1.55 -17.16 -4.58
C ASP A 109 2.10 -18.05 -3.45
N PRO A 110 2.60 -19.28 -3.73
CA PRO A 110 3.11 -20.12 -2.67
C PRO A 110 4.23 -19.50 -1.82
N ARG A 111 4.98 -18.53 -2.35
CA ARG A 111 5.98 -17.78 -1.57
C ARG A 111 5.34 -16.86 -0.53
N LEU A 112 4.12 -16.38 -0.79
CA LEU A 112 3.32 -15.67 0.21
C LEU A 112 2.72 -16.62 1.26
N PHE A 113 2.73 -17.95 1.07
CA PHE A 113 2.44 -18.89 2.18
C PHE A 113 3.59 -18.97 3.19
N ASN A 114 4.82 -18.63 2.80
CA ASN A 114 5.91 -18.54 3.77
C ASN A 114 5.78 -17.27 4.62
N LEU A 115 5.06 -16.26 4.13
CA LEU A 115 4.80 -15.00 4.81
C LEU A 115 3.73 -15.20 5.89
N MET A 116 4.15 -15.15 7.14
CA MET A 116 3.23 -15.07 8.28
C MET A 116 2.88 -13.61 8.54
N ILE A 117 1.62 -13.31 8.84
CA ILE A 117 1.20 -11.96 9.24
C ILE A 117 0.58 -12.05 10.64
N SER A 118 1.23 -11.41 11.60
CA SER A 118 0.85 -11.37 13.02
C SER A 118 0.12 -10.08 13.36
N TYR A 119 -0.87 -10.15 14.26
CA TYR A 119 -1.36 -8.97 14.98
C TYR A 119 -0.55 -8.80 16.27
N GLY A 120 0.04 -7.62 16.46
CA GLY A 120 0.94 -7.34 17.56
C GLY A 120 2.23 -8.17 17.53
N ASN A 121 3.04 -8.01 18.58
CA ASN A 121 4.31 -8.71 18.70
C ASN A 121 4.11 -10.23 18.59
N TYR A 122 4.93 -10.87 17.75
CA TYR A 122 4.92 -12.33 17.62
C TYR A 122 5.92 -12.95 18.60
N PRO A 123 5.50 -13.91 19.46
CA PRO A 123 6.36 -14.42 20.53
C PRO A 123 7.58 -15.22 20.05
N GLY A 124 7.61 -15.64 18.78
CA GLY A 124 8.69 -16.44 18.19
C GLY A 124 9.85 -15.64 17.58
N ILE A 125 9.83 -14.30 17.64
CA ILE A 125 10.90 -13.43 17.14
C ILE A 125 11.52 -12.57 18.24
N ARG A 126 12.72 -12.05 17.97
CA ARG A 126 13.45 -11.19 18.92
C ARG A 126 12.88 -9.78 18.99
N GLU A 127 12.44 -9.27 17.85
CA GLU A 127 11.89 -7.93 17.74
C GLU A 127 10.48 -7.89 18.33
N GLN A 128 10.26 -7.00 19.29
CA GLN A 128 9.03 -6.88 20.08
C GLN A 128 8.63 -5.41 20.20
N VAL A 129 8.47 -4.73 19.07
CA VAL A 129 8.38 -3.27 19.01
C VAL A 129 6.96 -2.70 19.02
N CYS A 130 5.91 -3.53 18.93
CA CYS A 130 4.54 -3.05 19.14
C CYS A 130 4.32 -2.64 20.60
N GLY A 131 3.74 -1.45 20.80
CA GLY A 131 3.33 -0.96 22.12
C GLY A 131 4.46 -0.41 22.98
N ILE A 132 5.63 -0.12 22.42
CA ILE A 132 6.72 0.59 23.11
C ILE A 132 6.36 2.08 23.19
N PRO A 133 6.21 2.67 24.40
CA PRO A 133 5.97 4.10 24.54
C PRO A 133 7.22 4.91 24.15
N ASN A 134 7.08 5.86 23.23
CA ASN A 134 8.08 6.84 22.76
C ASN A 134 9.02 6.45 21.60
N ASP A 135 8.87 5.27 21.00
CA ASP A 135 9.21 5.14 19.57
C ASP A 135 7.98 5.64 18.81
N ASP A 136 8.16 6.38 17.71
CA ASP A 136 7.05 6.65 16.78
C ASP A 136 6.33 5.33 16.57
N THR A 137 5.06 5.24 16.99
CA THR A 137 4.40 3.95 17.25
C THR A 137 4.44 3.10 15.99
N ASN A 138 5.39 2.16 15.91
CA ASN A 138 5.60 1.32 14.73
C ASN A 138 4.25 0.78 14.29
N ALA A 139 3.77 1.21 13.12
CA ALA A 139 2.47 0.79 12.61
C ALA A 139 2.54 -0.70 12.24
N ALA A 140 3.67 -1.11 11.68
CA ALA A 140 4.01 -2.48 11.42
C ALA A 140 5.55 -2.63 11.36
N PHE A 141 6.03 -3.86 11.20
CA PHE A 141 7.41 -4.15 10.86
C PHE A 141 7.54 -5.55 10.25
N THR A 142 8.60 -5.75 9.45
CA THR A 142 8.96 -7.02 8.83
C THR A 142 10.21 -7.61 9.45
N SER A 143 10.15 -8.88 9.86
CA SER A 143 11.26 -9.63 10.43
C SER A 143 11.56 -10.88 9.62
N ALA A 144 12.85 -11.17 9.44
CA ALA A 144 13.34 -12.45 8.93
C ALA A 144 13.77 -13.41 10.06
N ASP A 145 13.65 -12.99 11.33
CA ASP A 145 13.97 -13.81 12.49
C ASP A 145 12.90 -14.90 12.72
N GLY A 146 13.24 -15.97 13.42
CA GLY A 146 12.24 -16.94 13.92
C GLY A 146 11.80 -18.04 12.94
N GLY A 147 12.49 -18.21 11.81
CA GLY A 147 12.33 -19.38 10.92
C GLY A 147 11.49 -19.15 9.66
N GLY A 148 11.18 -17.90 9.33
CA GLY A 148 10.51 -17.50 8.09
C GLY A 148 10.21 -16.00 8.06
N PRO A 149 9.78 -15.47 6.92
CA PRO A 149 9.39 -14.08 6.76
C PRO A 149 8.10 -13.79 7.54
N LEU A 150 8.15 -12.81 8.43
CA LEU A 150 7.05 -12.43 9.30
C LEU A 150 6.81 -10.94 9.19
N ILE A 151 5.55 -10.56 8.98
CA ILE A 151 5.09 -9.19 9.17
C ILE A 151 4.31 -9.14 10.47
N THR A 152 4.59 -8.14 11.30
CA THR A 152 3.76 -7.82 12.46
C THR A 152 3.04 -6.51 12.19
N MET A 153 1.71 -6.54 12.21
CA MET A 153 0.87 -5.34 12.23
C MET A 153 0.56 -4.97 13.68
N CYS A 154 0.98 -3.78 14.12
CA CYS A 154 0.70 -3.31 15.47
C CYS A 154 -0.71 -2.71 15.60
N ALA A 155 -1.25 -2.67 16.82
CA ALA A 155 -2.54 -2.03 17.10
C ALA A 155 -2.58 -0.56 16.64
N SER A 156 -1.44 0.13 16.75
CA SER A 156 -1.25 1.50 16.27
C SER A 156 -1.59 1.70 14.79
N ALA A 157 -1.34 0.74 13.90
CA ALA A 157 -1.78 0.86 12.49
C ALA A 157 -3.30 1.00 12.39
N PHE A 158 -4.02 0.25 13.21
CA PHE A 158 -5.49 0.22 13.20
C PHE A 158 -6.11 1.38 13.99
N GLU A 159 -5.37 1.93 14.96
CA GLU A 159 -5.75 3.10 15.73
C GLU A 159 -5.51 4.40 14.95
N MET A 160 -4.32 4.53 14.34
CA MET A 160 -3.87 5.72 13.63
C MET A 160 -4.52 5.88 12.25
N TYR A 161 -4.70 4.78 11.51
CA TYR A 161 -5.20 4.87 10.13
C TYR A 161 -6.67 4.41 10.02
N PRO A 162 -7.55 5.17 9.33
CA PRO A 162 -8.85 4.67 8.89
C PRO A 162 -8.69 3.54 7.88
N ASP A 163 -9.63 2.58 7.89
CA ASP A 163 -9.73 1.59 6.83
C ASP A 163 -10.16 2.27 5.51
N GLU A 164 -9.90 1.66 4.35
CA GLU A 164 -10.25 2.25 3.04
C GLU A 164 -11.75 2.57 2.94
N ASP A 165 -12.58 1.67 3.45
CA ASP A 165 -14.03 1.84 3.51
C ASP A 165 -14.44 2.97 4.47
N GLU A 166 -13.73 3.17 5.59
CA GLU A 166 -14.00 4.29 6.50
C GLU A 166 -13.64 5.64 5.87
N ILE A 167 -12.62 5.69 5.01
CA ILE A 167 -12.32 6.91 4.23
C ILE A 167 -13.45 7.18 3.24
N MET A 168 -13.92 6.16 2.50
CA MET A 168 -14.92 6.33 1.45
C MET A 168 -16.35 6.48 1.97
N ASN A 169 -16.65 5.87 3.10
CA ASN A 169 -17.94 5.89 3.77
C ASN A 169 -17.74 6.36 5.23
N PRO A 170 -17.46 7.67 5.43
CA PRO A 170 -17.09 8.17 6.75
C PRO A 170 -18.13 7.89 7.83
N PRO A 171 -17.72 7.25 8.95
CA PRO A 171 -18.61 7.02 10.08
C PRO A 171 -18.95 8.32 10.81
N PHE A 172 -19.98 8.29 11.66
CA PHE A 172 -20.44 9.50 12.36
C PHE A 172 -19.36 10.17 13.24
N TRP A 173 -18.40 9.39 13.75
CA TRP A 173 -17.31 9.90 14.58
C TRP A 173 -16.21 10.58 13.74
N ALA A 174 -16.24 10.45 12.41
CA ALA A 174 -15.38 11.18 11.48
C ALA A 174 -15.89 12.60 11.16
N LEU A 175 -16.87 13.09 11.92
CA LEU A 175 -17.42 14.43 11.80
C LEU A 175 -16.98 15.30 12.97
N ASN A 176 -16.64 16.56 12.71
CA ASN A 176 -16.44 17.55 13.75
C ASN A 176 -17.78 18.02 14.35
N ALA A 177 -17.70 18.89 15.37
CA ALA A 177 -18.88 19.41 16.07
C ALA A 177 -19.85 20.20 15.17
N GLN A 178 -19.41 20.66 14.01
CA GLN A 178 -20.22 21.38 13.01
C GLN A 178 -20.81 20.44 11.95
N GLY A 179 -20.57 19.12 12.04
CA GLY A 179 -21.04 18.14 11.07
C GLY A 179 -20.24 18.08 9.78
N ASN A 180 -19.04 18.67 9.74
CA ASN A 180 -18.13 18.56 8.59
C ASN A 180 -17.18 17.38 8.80
N LEU A 181 -16.78 16.72 7.71
CA LEU A 181 -15.78 15.66 7.74
C LEU A 181 -14.45 16.16 8.29
N LEU A 182 -13.79 15.33 9.10
CA LEU A 182 -12.42 15.52 9.53
C LEU A 182 -11.45 15.29 8.35
N PRO A 183 -10.23 15.86 8.38
CA PRO A 183 -9.19 15.54 7.40
C PRO A 183 -8.92 14.03 7.32
N GLY A 184 -8.64 13.53 6.12
CA GLY A 184 -8.45 12.11 5.85
C GLY A 184 -9.74 11.31 5.61
N TYR A 185 -10.91 11.95 5.58
CA TYR A 185 -12.19 11.31 5.31
C TYR A 185 -12.91 11.90 4.11
N GLY A 186 -13.35 11.03 3.20
CA GLY A 186 -13.91 11.41 1.91
C GLY A 186 -12.85 12.00 0.96
N CYS A 187 -13.18 12.02 -0.33
CA CYS A 187 -12.25 12.49 -1.36
C CYS A 187 -11.79 13.94 -1.21
N ASP A 188 -12.62 14.82 -0.63
CA ASP A 188 -12.23 16.19 -0.34
C ASP A 188 -11.36 16.29 0.93
N GLY A 189 -11.58 15.40 1.90
CA GLY A 189 -10.79 15.35 3.13
C GLY A 189 -9.38 14.81 2.93
N LEU A 190 -9.09 14.15 1.81
CA LEU A 190 -7.74 13.72 1.43
C LEU A 190 -6.81 14.89 1.02
N GLY A 191 -7.30 16.12 0.99
CA GLY A 191 -6.52 17.29 0.57
C GLY A 191 -6.45 17.40 -0.95
N ASP A 192 -5.50 18.17 -1.49
CA ASP A 192 -5.28 18.36 -2.94
C ASP A 192 -3.95 17.79 -3.47
N HIS A 193 -3.18 17.13 -2.60
CA HIS A 193 -1.88 16.55 -2.92
C HIS A 193 -1.62 15.27 -2.11
N ASP A 194 -0.63 14.50 -2.55
CA ASP A 194 -0.19 13.29 -1.88
C ASP A 194 0.24 13.58 -0.44
N SER A 195 -0.40 12.92 0.53
CA SER A 195 -0.11 13.11 1.96
C SER A 195 -0.46 11.86 2.79
N ASP A 196 -0.08 11.88 4.07
CA ASP A 196 -0.37 10.84 5.05
C ASP A 196 -1.88 10.63 5.26
N LEU A 197 -2.69 11.64 4.92
CA LEU A 197 -4.16 11.55 4.88
C LEU A 197 -4.69 10.50 3.89
N MET A 198 -3.86 10.01 2.96
CA MET A 198 -4.23 8.94 2.02
C MET A 198 -4.00 7.53 2.55
N TRP A 199 -3.25 7.37 3.63
CA TRP A 199 -2.85 6.06 4.13
C TRP A 199 -3.97 5.34 4.86
N PHE A 200 -4.00 4.02 4.70
CA PHE A 200 -4.88 3.09 5.40
C PHE A 200 -4.11 1.79 5.72
N PRO A 201 -4.56 0.96 6.68
CA PRO A 201 -3.81 -0.22 7.13
C PRO A 201 -3.38 -1.19 6.03
N GLY A 202 -4.15 -1.32 4.95
CA GLY A 202 -3.76 -2.11 3.78
C GLY A 202 -2.54 -1.56 3.03
N ALA A 203 -2.38 -0.23 2.95
CA ALA A 203 -1.18 0.38 2.38
C ALA A 203 0.05 0.15 3.26
N VAL A 204 -0.12 0.23 4.59
CA VAL A 204 0.93 -0.10 5.58
C VAL A 204 1.36 -1.56 5.40
N LEU A 205 0.41 -2.50 5.33
CA LEU A 205 0.75 -3.90 5.11
C LEU A 205 1.41 -4.14 3.74
N MET A 206 0.97 -3.44 2.69
CA MET A 206 1.62 -3.52 1.38
C MET A 206 3.07 -3.03 1.42
N HIS A 207 3.34 -1.96 2.16
CA HIS A 207 4.71 -1.48 2.43
C HIS A 207 5.56 -2.60 3.05
N GLU A 208 5.06 -3.25 4.10
CA GLU A 208 5.81 -4.33 4.78
C GLU A 208 6.09 -5.53 3.87
N ILE A 209 5.13 -5.87 3.00
CA ILE A 209 5.34 -6.93 1.99
C ILE A 209 6.54 -6.61 1.08
N MET A 210 6.85 -5.34 0.82
CA MET A 210 8.01 -4.96 0.00
C MET A 210 9.34 -5.36 0.64
N HIS A 211 9.42 -5.43 1.97
CA HIS A 211 10.64 -5.85 2.67
C HIS A 211 10.93 -7.34 2.51
N PHE A 212 9.93 -8.15 2.12
CA PHE A 212 10.09 -9.59 2.01
C PHE A 212 10.89 -9.98 0.74
N SER A 213 12.22 -9.97 0.86
CA SER A 213 13.14 -10.12 -0.28
C SER A 213 12.99 -11.43 -1.06
N ASP A 214 12.73 -12.57 -0.40
CA ASP A 214 12.52 -13.86 -1.11
C ASP A 214 11.24 -13.87 -1.95
N LEU A 215 10.34 -12.91 -1.73
CA LEU A 215 9.20 -12.70 -2.61
C LEU A 215 9.63 -12.19 -3.98
N PHE A 216 10.82 -11.62 -4.14
CA PHE A 216 11.22 -10.87 -5.35
C PHE A 216 12.59 -11.28 -5.94
N ASP A 217 13.35 -12.12 -5.26
CA ASP A 217 14.74 -12.43 -5.60
C ASP A 217 14.96 -13.09 -6.96
N ASP A 218 13.92 -13.71 -7.52
CA ASP A 218 13.88 -14.32 -8.85
C ASP A 218 13.49 -13.33 -9.96
N LEU A 219 13.16 -12.07 -9.63
CA LEU A 219 12.79 -11.08 -10.63
C LEU A 219 14.00 -10.66 -11.48
N PRO A 220 13.81 -10.46 -12.80
CA PRO A 220 14.86 -9.91 -13.63
C PRO A 220 15.41 -8.59 -13.08
N ASN A 221 16.73 -8.46 -13.06
CA ASN A 221 17.49 -7.31 -12.53
C ASN A 221 17.42 -7.10 -11.01
N TRP A 222 16.79 -7.98 -10.22
CA TRP A 222 16.74 -7.85 -8.75
C TRP A 222 18.13 -7.55 -8.16
N PHE A 223 19.08 -8.47 -8.32
CA PHE A 223 20.44 -8.31 -7.77
C PHE A 223 21.25 -7.16 -8.38
N ALA A 224 20.86 -6.66 -9.54
CA ALA A 224 21.54 -5.55 -10.19
C ALA A 224 21.04 -4.19 -9.65
N TRP A 225 19.78 -4.11 -9.25
CA TRP A 225 19.11 -2.86 -8.95
C TRP A 225 18.75 -2.70 -7.46
N THR A 226 18.72 -3.80 -6.69
CA THR A 226 18.60 -3.74 -5.25
C THR A 226 19.95 -3.78 -4.54
N TYR A 227 20.00 -3.20 -3.34
CA TYR A 227 21.21 -3.15 -2.53
C TYR A 227 21.09 -4.04 -1.31
N PRO A 228 22.21 -4.65 -0.85
CA PRO A 228 22.19 -5.42 0.38
C PRO A 228 21.97 -4.50 1.59
N SER A 229 20.93 -4.77 2.36
CA SER A 229 20.76 -4.30 3.74
C SER A 229 21.01 -5.48 4.68
N ASN A 230 21.90 -5.31 5.67
CA ASN A 230 22.32 -6.40 6.57
C ASN A 230 22.80 -7.69 5.86
N GLY A 231 23.35 -7.56 4.64
CA GLY A 231 23.89 -8.69 3.86
C GLY A 231 22.89 -9.37 2.93
N VAL A 232 21.64 -8.91 2.85
CA VAL A 232 20.61 -9.44 1.94
C VAL A 232 20.09 -8.32 1.04
N ASN A 233 20.09 -8.56 -0.27
CA ASN A 233 19.50 -7.65 -1.27
C ASN A 233 18.00 -7.53 -1.03
N GLY A 234 17.51 -6.31 -0.83
CA GLY A 234 16.11 -6.07 -0.49
C GLY A 234 15.64 -4.67 -0.78
N ILE A 235 14.32 -4.48 -0.74
CA ILE A 235 13.71 -3.16 -0.63
C ILE A 235 13.62 -2.88 0.87
N GLY A 236 14.27 -1.83 1.33
CA GLY A 236 14.32 -1.45 2.73
C GLY A 236 13.50 -0.20 3.00
N ASP A 237 13.59 0.27 4.25
CA ASP A 237 13.32 1.66 4.57
C ASP A 237 14.58 2.47 4.32
N TYR A 238 14.45 3.53 3.53
CA TYR A 238 15.60 4.39 3.29
C TYR A 238 16.01 5.07 4.59
N ASP A 239 17.23 4.82 5.03
CA ASP A 239 17.92 5.53 6.11
C ASP A 239 19.16 6.23 5.54
N GLY A 240 19.19 7.54 5.66
CA GLY A 240 20.14 8.40 4.97
C GLY A 240 20.53 9.64 5.76
N THR A 241 21.30 10.52 5.12
CA THR A 241 21.77 11.76 5.76
C THR A 241 20.91 12.97 5.43
N SER A 242 20.36 13.04 4.21
CA SER A 242 19.49 14.14 3.77
C SER A 242 18.72 13.74 2.49
N PRO A 243 17.43 13.36 2.54
CA PRO A 243 16.62 13.27 3.74
C PRO A 243 17.17 12.21 4.70
N ARG A 244 16.81 12.32 5.98
CA ARG A 244 17.21 11.33 6.99
C ARG A 244 16.51 10.00 6.75
N GLU A 245 15.30 10.03 6.21
CA GLU A 245 14.42 8.89 6.05
C GLU A 245 13.68 8.95 4.71
N GLY A 246 13.09 7.83 4.29
CA GLY A 246 12.25 7.71 3.09
C GLY A 246 10.74 7.79 3.34
N TYR A 247 10.30 8.00 4.59
CA TYR A 247 8.90 7.82 4.99
C TYR A 247 7.93 8.90 4.46
N GLY A 248 6.78 8.45 4.00
CA GLY A 248 5.69 9.21 3.42
C GLY A 248 5.98 9.79 2.03
N PRO A 249 4.94 10.38 1.43
CA PRO A 249 4.97 10.83 0.04
C PRO A 249 5.94 11.98 -0.20
N PHE A 250 6.28 12.80 0.81
CA PHE A 250 7.27 13.86 0.64
C PHE A 250 8.67 13.29 0.48
N TYR A 251 9.12 12.46 1.42
CA TYR A 251 10.48 11.96 1.40
C TYR A 251 10.72 10.94 0.29
N SER A 252 9.75 10.08 -0.02
CA SER A 252 9.82 9.18 -1.18
C SER A 252 10.01 9.93 -2.50
N ARG A 253 9.26 11.02 -2.70
CA ARG A 253 9.41 11.88 -3.90
C ARG A 253 10.76 12.58 -3.94
N VAL A 254 11.19 13.13 -2.82
CA VAL A 254 12.50 13.78 -2.70
C VAL A 254 13.63 12.78 -2.95
N LEU A 255 13.51 11.54 -2.50
CA LEU A 255 14.49 10.48 -2.72
C LEU A 255 14.67 10.18 -4.21
N ASN A 256 13.57 10.05 -4.97
CA ASN A 256 13.63 9.87 -6.42
C ASN A 256 14.30 11.06 -7.13
N LEU A 257 13.93 12.28 -6.73
CA LEU A 257 14.55 13.51 -7.25
C LEU A 257 16.07 13.53 -6.99
N LEU A 258 16.50 13.23 -5.76
CA LEU A 258 17.92 13.23 -5.37
C LEU A 258 18.72 12.12 -6.02
N SER A 259 18.12 10.93 -6.19
CA SER A 259 18.73 9.81 -6.94
C SER A 259 19.03 10.21 -8.38
N SER A 260 18.15 11.01 -8.97
CA SER A 260 18.31 11.51 -10.33
C SER A 260 19.32 12.66 -10.45
N LEU A 261 19.32 13.60 -9.49
CA LEU A 261 20.19 14.79 -9.53
C LEU A 261 21.61 14.52 -9.02
N GLU A 262 21.75 13.63 -8.03
CA GLU A 262 23.00 13.33 -7.33
C GLU A 262 23.25 11.81 -7.24
N PRO A 263 23.30 11.07 -8.38
CA PRO A 263 23.41 9.61 -8.38
C PRO A 263 24.70 9.09 -7.73
N GLN A 264 25.75 9.91 -7.59
CA GLN A 264 26.98 9.54 -6.88
C GLN A 264 26.79 9.49 -5.36
N LYS A 265 25.82 10.24 -4.84
CA LYS A 265 25.51 10.33 -3.41
C LYS A 265 24.34 9.42 -3.03
N TYR A 266 23.31 9.36 -3.88
CA TYR A 266 22.08 8.63 -3.59
C TYR A 266 21.94 7.32 -4.37
N ARG A 267 22.88 6.97 -5.26
CA ARG A 267 22.78 5.81 -6.16
C ARG A 267 21.64 5.96 -7.20
N PRO A 268 21.73 5.32 -8.38
CA PRO A 268 20.78 5.54 -9.48
C PRO A 268 19.39 4.92 -9.27
N HIS A 269 19.21 4.08 -8.26
CA HIS A 269 17.98 3.29 -8.04
C HIS A 269 17.48 3.34 -6.59
N GLU A 270 17.79 4.38 -5.83
CA GLU A 270 17.43 4.42 -4.41
C GLU A 270 15.92 4.39 -4.18
N ALA A 271 15.16 5.04 -5.07
CA ALA A 271 13.71 5.11 -4.91
C ALA A 271 13.02 3.74 -5.02
N ILE A 272 13.50 2.83 -5.88
CA ILE A 272 13.00 1.45 -5.96
C ILE A 272 13.47 0.56 -4.80
N ASN A 273 14.43 1.04 -3.99
CA ASN A 273 14.92 0.38 -2.78
C ASN A 273 14.24 0.90 -1.50
N ASN A 274 13.25 1.79 -1.64
CA ASN A 274 12.47 2.35 -0.52
C ASN A 274 11.02 1.86 -0.59
N ALA A 275 10.56 1.14 0.43
CA ALA A 275 9.20 0.57 0.48
C ALA A 275 8.10 1.64 0.35
N ASP A 276 8.30 2.79 1.00
CA ASP A 276 7.35 3.91 0.96
C ASP A 276 7.18 4.56 -0.42
N SER A 277 8.16 4.41 -1.32
CA SER A 277 7.99 4.86 -2.70
C SER A 277 6.88 4.07 -3.41
N TYR A 278 6.80 2.76 -3.14
CA TYR A 278 5.76 1.90 -3.70
C TYR A 278 4.40 2.19 -3.07
N ALA A 279 4.35 2.34 -1.74
CA ALA A 279 3.12 2.66 -1.03
C ALA A 279 2.55 4.03 -1.45
N SER A 280 3.40 5.06 -1.47
CA SER A 280 3.01 6.41 -1.90
C SER A 280 2.50 6.43 -3.34
N TYR A 281 3.21 5.78 -4.27
CA TYR A 281 2.75 5.68 -5.66
C TYR A 281 1.40 4.97 -5.76
N ALA A 282 1.25 3.81 -5.12
CA ALA A 282 0.01 3.02 -5.17
C ALA A 282 -1.18 3.80 -4.59
N LEU A 283 -0.99 4.49 -3.47
CA LEU A 283 -1.99 5.36 -2.85
C LEU A 283 -2.39 6.51 -3.78
N SER A 284 -1.43 7.23 -4.35
CA SER A 284 -1.70 8.34 -5.27
C SER A 284 -2.56 7.92 -6.46
N VAL A 285 -2.20 6.83 -7.14
CA VAL A 285 -2.98 6.35 -8.29
C VAL A 285 -4.33 5.77 -7.89
N TRP A 286 -4.41 5.09 -6.73
CA TRP A 286 -5.65 4.53 -6.20
C TRP A 286 -6.67 5.61 -5.90
N TRP A 287 -6.28 6.65 -5.15
CA TRP A 287 -7.17 7.73 -4.80
C TRP A 287 -7.51 8.61 -5.99
N ARG A 288 -6.57 8.87 -6.91
CA ARG A 288 -6.86 9.54 -8.18
C ARG A 288 -8.01 8.84 -8.91
N TRP A 289 -8.00 7.52 -8.94
CA TRP A 289 -9.05 6.72 -9.55
C TRP A 289 -10.33 6.68 -8.74
N LYS A 290 -10.29 6.35 -7.43
CA LYS A 290 -11.49 6.27 -6.58
C LYS A 290 -12.23 7.60 -6.52
N CYS A 291 -11.51 8.69 -6.42
CA CYS A 291 -12.08 10.03 -6.30
C CYS A 291 -12.35 10.73 -7.63
N GLN A 292 -11.88 10.15 -8.76
CA GLN A 292 -12.05 10.73 -10.10
C GLN A 292 -11.52 12.17 -10.19
N ARG A 293 -10.36 12.42 -9.57
CA ARG A 293 -9.71 13.75 -9.49
C ARG A 293 -8.20 13.61 -9.38
N GLU A 294 -7.49 14.61 -9.85
CA GLU A 294 -6.04 14.68 -9.68
C GLU A 294 -5.65 15.05 -8.25
N PHE A 295 -4.53 14.50 -7.81
CA PHE A 295 -3.82 14.93 -6.61
C PHE A 295 -2.42 15.40 -7.02
N GLY A 296 -2.04 16.59 -6.59
CA GLY A 296 -0.71 17.14 -6.80
C GLY A 296 0.37 16.37 -6.03
N PRO A 297 1.66 16.62 -6.34
CA PRO A 297 2.74 16.06 -5.54
C PRO A 297 2.73 16.64 -4.13
N SER A 298 3.22 15.86 -3.17
CA SER A 298 3.58 16.34 -1.83
C SER A 298 4.46 17.59 -1.90
N VAL A 299 4.15 18.59 -1.08
CA VAL A 299 4.75 19.93 -1.09
C VAL A 299 5.76 20.09 0.05
N THR A 300 5.43 19.59 1.25
CA THR A 300 6.22 19.80 2.45
C THR A 300 6.45 18.51 3.24
N LYS A 301 7.42 18.52 4.14
CA LYS A 301 7.64 17.41 5.09
C LYS A 301 6.42 17.11 5.96
N ALA A 302 5.56 18.11 6.23
CA ALA A 302 4.36 17.91 7.02
C ALA A 302 3.39 16.94 6.32
N ASP A 303 3.43 16.86 4.99
CA ASP A 303 2.55 15.97 4.23
C ASP A 303 2.85 14.49 4.49
N SER A 304 4.04 14.16 5.04
CA SER A 304 4.36 12.79 5.49
C SER A 304 3.87 12.48 6.91
N TYR A 305 3.41 13.47 7.69
CA TYR A 305 3.07 13.30 9.11
C TYR A 305 1.89 14.18 9.55
N ASN A 306 0.95 14.46 8.65
CA ASN A 306 -0.18 15.37 8.90
C ASN A 306 -1.44 14.65 9.39
N ARG A 307 -1.37 13.35 9.69
CA ARG A 307 -2.50 12.60 10.23
C ARG A 307 -2.59 12.74 11.74
N GLU A 308 -3.78 13.12 12.19
CA GLU A 308 -4.17 12.98 13.58
C GLU A 308 -4.85 11.62 13.79
N THR A 309 -4.65 11.02 14.96
CA THR A 309 -5.32 9.78 15.33
C THR A 309 -6.84 9.96 15.27
N PRO A 310 -7.56 9.12 14.50
CA PRO A 310 -9.01 9.10 14.44
C PRO A 310 -9.66 9.10 15.83
N PRO A 311 -10.70 9.90 16.10
CA PRO A 311 -11.42 9.91 17.37
C PRO A 311 -12.39 8.72 17.47
N ARG A 312 -11.92 7.51 17.16
CA ARG A 312 -12.70 6.28 17.24
C ARG A 312 -13.19 6.08 18.68
N PRO A 313 -14.48 5.78 18.90
CA PRO A 313 -14.93 5.28 20.19
C PRO A 313 -14.11 4.05 20.58
N SER A 314 -13.69 3.96 21.84
CA SER A 314 -13.09 2.73 22.34
C SER A 314 -14.06 1.56 22.15
N PRO A 315 -13.57 0.36 21.80
CA PRO A 315 -14.39 -0.85 21.68
C PRO A 315 -15.26 -1.12 22.92
#